data_AF-X1KTX5-F1
#
_entry.id   AF-X1KTX5-F1
#
_cell.length_a   1.000
_cell.length_b   1.000
_cell.length_c   1.000
_cell.angle_alpha   90.00
_cell.angle_beta   90.00
_cell.angle_gamma   90.00
#
_symmetry.space_group_name_H-M   'P 1'
#
loop_
_entity.id
_entity.type
_entity.pdbx_description
1 polymer ?
#
loop_
_entity_poly.entity_id
_entity_poly.type
_entity_poly.pdbx_seq_one_letter_code
_entity_poly.pdbx_strand_id
1 'polypeptide(L)'
;MLYRFCAEHNIPHKKTGKLLVATDLLEEEYLEDVYKTTVENQVPGVETIDGNKVTQYEPNVKAVSALYVPTSGIIESTGLVDKLYRLAESYGVIFLVGNEVFKIEPEGKGFKVKEENYYLDMVRSFFPGLKLEDISLHQAGIRARLKDYYDFIIERDPKYTNLINLVGIDSPGLTASLAIARYVSELLGR
;
A
#
# COMPACT_ATOMS: atom_id res chain seq x y z
N MET A 1 -13.34 1.37 -10.96
CA MET A 1 -13.66 2.30 -9.85
C MET A 1 -12.64 3.43 -9.75
N LEU A 2 -11.35 3.13 -9.58
CA LEU A 2 -10.31 4.16 -9.41
C LEU A 2 -10.25 5.20 -10.54
N TYR A 3 -10.16 4.78 -11.81
CA TYR A 3 -10.13 5.75 -12.92
C TYR A 3 -11.37 6.65 -12.99
N ARG A 4 -12.54 6.10 -12.65
CA ARG A 4 -13.78 6.89 -12.59
C ARG A 4 -13.68 7.97 -11.50
N PHE A 5 -13.23 7.59 -10.30
CA PHE A 5 -12.99 8.54 -9.21
C PHE A 5 -11.95 9.62 -9.60
N CYS A 6 -10.85 9.22 -10.24
CA CYS A 6 -9.84 10.17 -10.72
C CYS A 6 -10.42 11.13 -11.76
N ALA A 7 -11.24 10.66 -12.70
CA ALA A 7 -11.91 11.50 -13.69
C ALA A 7 -12.91 12.47 -13.05
N GLU A 8 -13.76 11.99 -12.13
CA GLU A 8 -14.77 12.80 -11.43
C GLU A 8 -14.14 13.91 -10.56
N HIS A 9 -12.89 13.71 -10.11
CA HIS A 9 -12.18 14.67 -9.26
C HIS A 9 -11.01 15.37 -9.95
N ASN A 10 -10.88 15.25 -11.27
CA ASN A 10 -9.81 15.87 -12.06
C ASN A 10 -8.40 15.52 -11.58
N ILE A 11 -8.19 14.30 -11.09
CA ILE A 11 -6.87 13.77 -10.72
C ILE A 11 -6.22 13.22 -12.00
N PRO A 12 -5.01 13.68 -12.39
CA PRO A 12 -4.34 13.15 -13.58
C PRO A 12 -4.14 11.64 -13.51
N HIS A 13 -4.55 10.95 -14.58
CA HIS A 13 -4.43 9.51 -14.69
C HIS A 13 -4.38 9.08 -16.15
N LYS A 14 -3.75 7.94 -16.43
CA LYS A 14 -3.69 7.37 -17.77
C LYS A 14 -3.71 5.85 -17.70
N LYS A 15 -4.65 5.24 -18.41
CA LYS A 15 -4.76 3.78 -18.56
C LYS A 15 -3.81 3.31 -19.67
N THR A 16 -2.52 3.24 -19.36
CA THR A 16 -1.47 2.89 -20.32
C THR A 16 -1.33 1.39 -20.56
N GLY A 17 -1.92 0.56 -19.69
CA GLY A 17 -1.56 -0.85 -19.60
C GLY A 17 -0.18 -1.05 -18.98
N LYS A 18 0.18 -2.32 -18.79
CA LYS A 18 1.47 -2.77 -18.23
C LYS A 18 1.86 -4.05 -18.94
N LEU A 19 3.15 -4.16 -19.24
CA LEU A 19 3.79 -5.39 -19.68
C LEU A 19 4.62 -5.94 -18.51
N LEU A 20 4.34 -7.17 -18.11
CA LEU A 20 5.23 -7.95 -17.25
C LEU A 20 6.04 -8.85 -18.18
N VAL A 21 7.32 -8.54 -18.35
CA VAL A 21 8.14 -9.17 -19.39
C VAL A 21 8.94 -10.32 -18.80
N ALA A 22 9.12 -11.37 -19.58
CA ALA A 22 10.06 -12.45 -19.32
C ALA A 22 11.20 -12.35 -20.34
N THR A 23 12.42 -12.28 -19.84
CA THR A 23 13.64 -12.17 -20.63
C THR A 23 14.31 -13.52 -20.88
N ASP A 24 13.90 -14.55 -20.15
CA ASP A 24 14.32 -15.94 -20.30
C ASP A 24 13.18 -16.92 -19.96
N LEU A 25 13.45 -18.23 -20.11
CA LEU A 25 12.47 -19.29 -19.88
C LEU A 25 12.08 -19.47 -18.40
N LEU A 26 12.96 -19.12 -17.45
CA LEU A 26 12.63 -19.22 -16.02
C LEU A 26 11.66 -18.10 -15.62
N GLU A 27 11.85 -16.90 -16.14
CA GLU A 27 10.90 -15.80 -15.97
C GLU A 27 9.57 -16.07 -16.67
N GLU A 28 9.57 -16.82 -17.77
CA GLU A 28 8.34 -17.23 -18.46
C GLU A 28 7.51 -18.20 -17.62
N GLU A 29 8.13 -19.18 -16.95
CA GLU A 29 7.45 -20.04 -15.96
C GLU A 29 6.83 -19.21 -14.82
N TYR A 30 7.53 -18.18 -14.34
CA TYR A 30 7.00 -17.26 -13.33
C TYR A 30 5.78 -16.47 -13.83
N LEU A 31 5.77 -16.06 -15.10
CA LEU A 31 4.61 -15.37 -15.69
C LEU A 31 3.35 -16.25 -15.74
N GLU A 32 3.49 -17.57 -15.85
CA GLU A 32 2.35 -18.49 -15.78
C GLU A 32 1.65 -18.44 -14.41
N ASP A 33 2.43 -18.39 -13.33
CA ASP A 33 1.88 -18.27 -11.98
C ASP A 33 1.21 -16.91 -11.77
N VAL A 34 1.82 -15.83 -12.26
CA VAL A 34 1.18 -14.51 -12.24
C VAL A 34 -0.11 -14.51 -13.05
N TYR A 35 -0.14 -15.18 -14.22
CA TYR A 35 -1.35 -15.30 -15.03
C TYR A 35 -2.46 -16.03 -14.27
N LYS A 36 -2.16 -17.15 -13.58
CA LYS A 36 -3.12 -17.83 -12.72
C LYS A 36 -3.70 -16.89 -11.66
N THR A 37 -2.86 -16.12 -10.97
CA THR A 37 -3.30 -15.10 -10.01
C THR A 37 -4.20 -14.04 -10.66
N THR A 38 -3.94 -13.64 -11.90
CA THR A 38 -4.83 -12.69 -12.61
C THR A 38 -6.19 -13.30 -12.93
N VAL A 39 -6.25 -14.58 -13.28
CA VAL A 39 -7.49 -15.30 -13.56
C VAL A 39 -8.30 -15.48 -12.28
N GLU A 40 -7.66 -15.92 -11.19
CA GLU A 40 -8.28 -16.07 -9.87
C GLU A 40 -8.89 -14.75 -9.38
N ASN A 41 -8.18 -13.64 -9.58
CA ASN A 41 -8.64 -12.30 -9.23
C ASN A 41 -9.52 -11.63 -10.30
N GLN A 42 -9.85 -12.35 -11.38
CA GLN A 42 -10.74 -11.89 -12.46
C GLN A 42 -10.29 -10.57 -13.10
N VAL A 43 -8.97 -10.38 -13.29
CA VAL A 43 -8.42 -9.18 -13.91
C VAL A 43 -8.81 -9.17 -15.40
N PRO A 44 -9.56 -8.15 -15.88
CA PRO A 44 -10.10 -8.19 -17.24
C PRO A 44 -9.04 -7.99 -18.32
N GLY A 45 -9.14 -8.79 -19.39
CA GLY A 45 -8.41 -8.61 -20.64
C GLY A 45 -6.91 -8.90 -20.58
N VAL A 46 -6.46 -9.64 -19.56
CA VAL A 46 -5.06 -10.05 -19.46
C VAL A 46 -4.74 -11.05 -20.57
N GLU A 47 -3.62 -10.83 -21.27
CA GLU A 47 -3.19 -11.66 -22.40
C GLU A 47 -1.69 -11.99 -22.27
N THR A 48 -1.32 -13.23 -22.57
CA THR A 48 0.08 -13.57 -22.85
C THR A 48 0.42 -13.16 -24.28
N ILE A 49 1.56 -12.51 -24.47
CA ILE A 49 2.05 -12.03 -25.76
C ILE A 49 3.49 -12.48 -25.99
N ASP A 50 3.85 -12.76 -27.24
CA ASP A 50 5.22 -13.13 -27.61
C ASP A 50 6.16 -11.90 -27.71
N GLY A 51 7.47 -12.15 -27.77
CA GLY A 51 8.49 -11.09 -27.88
C GLY A 51 8.35 -10.19 -29.12
N ASN A 52 7.78 -10.70 -30.22
CA ASN A 52 7.50 -9.89 -31.41
C ASN A 52 6.43 -8.84 -31.10
N LYS A 53 5.33 -9.24 -30.46
CA LYS A 53 4.25 -8.35 -30.03
C LYS A 53 4.76 -7.41 -28.93
N VAL A 54 5.61 -7.85 -27.99
CA VAL A 54 6.27 -6.95 -27.02
C VAL A 54 7.04 -5.83 -27.73
N THR A 55 7.84 -6.16 -28.75
CA THR A 55 8.61 -5.16 -29.52
C THR A 55 7.71 -4.18 -30.26
N GLN A 56 6.51 -4.59 -30.69
CA GLN A 56 5.52 -3.70 -31.29
C GLN A 56 4.92 -2.71 -30.27
N TYR A 57 4.73 -3.15 -29.01
CA TYR A 57 4.27 -2.28 -27.94
C TYR A 57 5.37 -1.32 -27.47
N GLU A 58 6.58 -1.84 -27.20
CA GLU A 58 7.70 -1.08 -26.64
C GLU A 58 9.03 -1.50 -27.32
N PRO A 59 9.46 -0.81 -28.41
CA PRO A 59 10.60 -1.23 -29.23
C PRO A 59 11.96 -1.30 -28.51
N ASN A 60 12.07 -0.65 -27.35
CA ASN A 60 13.30 -0.64 -26.56
C ASN A 60 13.38 -1.81 -25.55
N VAL A 61 12.33 -2.63 -25.47
CA VAL A 61 12.25 -3.77 -24.57
C VAL A 61 12.59 -5.05 -25.31
N LYS A 62 13.52 -5.84 -24.78
CA LYS A 62 13.84 -7.18 -25.26
C LYS A 62 13.24 -8.20 -24.29
N ALA A 63 12.37 -9.06 -24.78
CA ALA A 63 11.70 -10.10 -24.01
C ALA A 63 11.39 -11.30 -24.90
N VAL A 64 11.36 -12.50 -24.30
CA VAL A 64 10.90 -13.73 -24.95
C VAL A 64 9.37 -13.74 -25.03
N SER A 65 8.72 -13.33 -23.94
CA SER A 65 7.27 -13.16 -23.84
C SER A 65 6.91 -12.11 -22.78
N ALA A 66 5.63 -11.77 -22.68
CA ALA A 66 5.13 -10.91 -21.63
C ALA A 66 3.66 -11.20 -21.30
N LEU A 67 3.26 -10.82 -20.09
CA LEU A 67 1.87 -10.69 -19.70
C LEU A 67 1.41 -9.24 -19.85
N TYR A 68 0.48 -8.99 -20.76
CA TYR A 68 -0.13 -7.70 -20.99
C TYR A 68 -1.38 -7.52 -20.12
N VAL A 69 -1.39 -6.46 -19.31
CA VAL A 69 -2.50 -6.11 -18.42
C VAL A 69 -3.09 -4.77 -18.86
N PRO A 70 -4.12 -4.76 -19.73
CA PRO A 70 -4.65 -3.52 -20.31
C PRO A 70 -5.39 -2.65 -19.31
N THR A 71 -5.82 -3.22 -18.18
CA THR A 71 -6.57 -2.50 -17.14
C THR A 71 -5.69 -1.64 -16.24
N SER A 72 -4.38 -1.85 -16.26
CA SER A 72 -3.41 -1.11 -15.46
C SER A 72 -3.04 0.24 -16.07
N GLY A 73 -2.27 1.04 -15.34
CA GLY A 73 -1.85 2.36 -15.77
C GLY A 73 -1.24 3.17 -14.62
N ILE A 74 -1.21 4.49 -14.82
CA ILE A 74 -0.58 5.44 -13.91
C ILE A 74 -1.59 6.45 -13.40
N ILE A 75 -1.37 6.93 -12.18
CA ILE A 75 -2.14 7.99 -11.53
C ILE A 75 -1.18 8.96 -10.83
N GLU A 76 -1.60 10.21 -10.66
CA GLU A 76 -0.91 11.16 -9.80
C GLU A 76 -1.31 10.90 -8.34
N SER A 77 -0.37 10.36 -7.55
CA SER A 77 -0.64 9.84 -6.21
C SER A 77 -0.91 10.93 -5.18
N THR A 78 -0.26 12.08 -5.28
CA THR A 78 -0.38 13.18 -4.30
C THR A 78 -1.78 13.79 -4.36
N GLY A 79 -2.29 14.06 -5.55
CA GLY A 79 -3.63 14.58 -5.78
C GLY A 79 -4.71 13.58 -5.42
N LEU A 80 -4.46 12.26 -5.59
CA LEU A 80 -5.35 11.25 -5.05
C LEU A 80 -5.42 11.32 -3.52
N VAL A 81 -4.28 11.36 -2.83
CA VAL A 81 -4.23 11.44 -1.36
C VAL A 81 -4.84 12.74 -0.85
N ASP A 82 -4.50 13.90 -1.41
CA ASP A 82 -5.07 15.20 -1.03
C ASP A 82 -6.59 15.20 -1.21
N LYS A 83 -7.09 14.63 -2.32
CA LYS A 83 -8.53 14.56 -2.56
C LYS A 83 -9.24 13.67 -1.55
N LEU A 84 -8.70 12.48 -1.28
CA LEU A 84 -9.25 11.56 -0.28
C LEU A 84 -9.25 12.20 1.12
N TYR A 85 -8.16 12.88 1.49
CA TYR A 85 -8.03 13.61 2.74
C TYR A 85 -9.13 14.67 2.90
N ARG A 86 -9.29 15.56 1.91
CA ARG A 86 -10.32 16.61 1.93
C ARG A 86 -11.74 16.06 1.99
N LEU A 87 -12.02 14.98 1.26
CA LEU A 87 -13.33 14.33 1.30
C LEU A 87 -13.59 13.77 2.70
N ALA A 88 -12.65 13.01 3.25
CA ALA A 88 -12.77 12.46 4.59
C ALA A 88 -12.99 13.55 5.65
N GLU A 89 -12.21 14.64 5.60
CA GLU A 89 -12.36 15.81 6.48
C GLU A 89 -13.77 16.41 6.37
N SER A 90 -14.29 16.57 5.15
CA SER A 90 -15.66 17.09 4.93
C SER A 90 -16.77 16.19 5.49
N TYR A 91 -16.49 14.90 5.71
CA TYR A 91 -17.38 13.95 6.36
C TYR A 91 -17.13 13.82 7.87
N GLY A 92 -16.31 14.70 8.46
CA GLY A 92 -16.04 14.75 9.89
C GLY A 92 -14.97 13.78 10.37
N VAL A 93 -14.16 13.22 9.46
CA VAL A 93 -12.98 12.43 9.86
C VAL A 93 -11.96 13.35 10.50
N ILE A 94 -11.50 12.98 11.69
CA ILE A 94 -10.46 13.71 12.41
C ILE A 94 -9.10 13.10 12.06
N PHE A 95 -8.24 13.89 11.44
CA PHE A 95 -6.86 13.53 11.18
C PHE A 95 -5.95 14.04 12.30
N LEU A 96 -5.39 13.13 13.09
CA LEU A 96 -4.37 13.46 14.09
C LEU A 96 -2.98 13.36 13.46
N VAL A 97 -2.58 14.43 12.77
CA VAL A 97 -1.24 14.56 12.15
C VAL A 97 -0.26 15.23 13.11
N GLY A 98 1.05 15.06 12.90
CA GLY A 98 2.09 15.68 13.73
C GLY A 98 2.17 15.15 15.16
N ASN A 99 1.44 14.08 15.48
CA ASN A 99 1.54 13.36 16.74
C ASN A 99 2.52 12.20 16.56
N GLU A 100 3.66 12.30 17.21
CA GLU A 100 4.69 11.29 17.10
C GLU A 100 4.40 10.13 18.06
N VAL A 101 4.39 8.91 17.53
CA VAL A 101 4.13 7.71 18.32
C VAL A 101 5.47 7.13 18.75
N PHE A 102 5.91 7.49 19.96
CA PHE A 102 7.26 7.18 20.43
C PHE A 102 7.50 5.72 20.75
N LYS A 103 6.47 4.97 21.18
CA LYS A 103 6.58 3.53 21.41
C LYS A 103 5.20 2.90 21.47
N ILE A 104 5.13 1.62 21.10
CA ILE A 104 3.96 0.78 21.23
C ILE A 104 4.41 -0.50 21.94
N GLU A 105 4.24 -0.57 23.26
CA GLU A 105 4.49 -1.80 24.04
C GLU A 105 3.16 -2.50 24.35
N PRO A 106 2.97 -3.77 24.00
CA PRO A 106 1.78 -4.51 24.40
C PRO A 106 1.71 -4.59 25.93
N GLU A 107 0.66 -4.00 26.52
CA GLU A 107 0.37 -4.06 27.96
C GLU A 107 -1.08 -4.56 28.13
N GLY A 108 -1.25 -5.84 28.46
CA GLY A 108 -2.56 -6.48 28.54
C GLY A 108 -3.29 -6.51 27.19
N LYS A 109 -4.36 -5.71 27.05
CA LYS A 109 -5.15 -5.55 25.79
C LYS A 109 -4.91 -4.20 25.09
N GLY A 110 -3.81 -3.50 25.38
CA GLY A 110 -3.52 -2.17 24.84
C GLY A 110 -2.03 -1.91 24.63
N PHE A 111 -1.66 -0.65 24.39
CA PHE A 111 -0.29 -0.24 24.09
C PHE A 111 0.24 0.87 25.02
N LYS A 112 1.53 0.84 25.40
CA LYS A 112 2.21 1.83 26.23
C LYS A 112 3.35 2.54 25.48
N VAL A 113 3.43 3.86 25.63
CA VAL A 113 4.42 4.75 25.00
C VAL A 113 5.61 5.00 25.95
N LYS A 114 6.86 5.11 25.44
CA LYS A 114 8.06 5.47 26.23
C LYS A 114 8.66 6.79 25.79
N GLU A 115 9.47 7.35 26.68
CA GLU A 115 10.11 8.66 26.56
C GLU A 115 11.48 8.60 25.85
N GLU A 116 11.93 9.76 25.36
CA GLU A 116 13.17 10.00 24.61
C GLU A 116 14.44 9.42 25.27
N ASN A 117 14.50 9.43 26.60
CA ASN A 117 15.64 8.93 27.38
C ASN A 117 15.95 7.45 27.09
N TYR A 118 14.94 6.64 26.77
CA TYR A 118 15.13 5.24 26.39
C TYR A 118 16.01 5.08 25.14
N TYR A 119 15.86 5.97 24.15
CA TYR A 119 16.60 5.92 22.90
C TYR A 119 18.01 6.48 23.05
N LEU A 120 18.15 7.55 23.84
CA LEU A 120 19.45 8.14 24.17
C LEU A 120 20.39 7.09 24.80
N ASP A 121 19.89 6.31 25.75
CA ASP A 121 20.68 5.28 26.43
C ASP A 121 21.12 4.16 25.49
N MET A 122 20.31 3.82 24.49
CA MET A 122 20.66 2.82 23.47
C MET A 122 21.78 3.30 22.56
N VAL A 123 21.68 4.54 22.06
CA VAL A 123 22.64 5.12 21.11
C VAL A 123 23.95 5.50 21.78
N ARG A 124 23.94 5.82 23.08
CA ARG A 124 25.15 6.13 23.87
C ARG A 124 26.18 5.00 23.89
N SER A 125 25.75 3.76 23.69
CA SER A 125 26.67 2.62 23.52
C SER A 125 27.58 2.77 22.29
N PHE A 126 27.11 3.47 21.26
CA PHE A 126 27.85 3.77 20.03
C PHE A 126 28.46 5.18 20.04
N PHE A 127 27.76 6.15 20.63
CA PHE A 127 28.16 7.56 20.68
C PHE A 127 28.05 8.12 22.12
N PRO A 128 29.07 7.94 22.96
CA PRO A 128 28.98 8.27 24.39
C PRO A 128 28.79 9.76 24.69
N GLY A 129 29.21 10.64 23.77
CA GLY A 129 29.11 12.09 23.91
C GLY A 129 27.74 12.68 23.57
N LEU A 130 26.79 11.86 23.12
CA LEU A 130 25.46 12.31 22.72
C LEU A 130 24.63 12.72 23.94
N LYS A 131 24.03 13.91 23.85
CA LYS A 131 23.11 14.47 24.83
C LYS A 131 21.68 14.42 24.30
N LEU A 132 20.72 14.67 25.20
CA LEU A 132 19.31 14.69 24.83
C LEU A 132 19.01 15.76 23.77
N GLU A 133 19.68 16.91 23.85
CA GLU A 133 19.59 18.01 22.88
C GLU A 133 20.12 17.65 21.47
N ASP A 134 20.94 16.60 21.37
CA ASP A 134 21.50 16.12 20.10
C ASP A 134 20.57 15.10 19.42
N ILE A 135 19.55 14.60 20.13
CA ILE A 135 18.52 13.75 19.54
C ILE A 135 17.24 14.56 19.34
N SER A 136 16.89 14.73 18.08
CA SER A 136 15.53 15.09 17.71
C SER A 136 14.83 13.84 17.23
N LEU A 137 13.63 13.63 17.75
CA LEU A 137 12.75 12.63 17.21
C LEU A 137 12.41 13.02 15.77
N HIS A 138 12.40 12.02 14.89
CA HIS A 138 12.14 12.19 13.47
C HIS A 138 11.22 11.07 13.02
N GLN A 139 10.45 11.31 11.96
CA GLN A 139 9.41 10.41 11.47
C GLN A 139 9.84 8.93 11.49
N ALA A 140 9.39 8.20 12.51
CA ALA A 140 9.44 6.75 12.53
C ALA A 140 8.04 6.25 12.17
N GLY A 141 7.89 5.73 10.95
CA GLY A 141 6.67 5.00 10.60
C GLY A 141 6.62 3.71 11.39
N ILE A 142 5.59 3.52 12.23
CA ILE A 142 5.34 2.20 12.81
C ILE A 142 4.61 1.36 11.77
N ARG A 143 5.32 0.43 11.15
CA ARG A 143 4.73 -0.59 10.29
C ARG A 143 4.50 -1.84 11.11
N ALA A 144 3.34 -1.94 11.73
CA ALA A 144 2.89 -3.19 12.30
C ALA A 144 2.79 -4.22 11.16
N ARG A 145 3.74 -5.16 11.10
CA ARG A 145 3.65 -6.34 10.26
C ARG A 145 3.36 -7.53 11.14
N LEU A 146 2.51 -8.42 10.64
CA LEU A 146 2.27 -9.70 11.29
C LEU A 146 3.49 -10.58 11.01
N LYS A 147 3.98 -11.26 12.06
CA LYS A 147 5.20 -12.09 11.98
C LYS A 147 5.04 -13.26 11.00
N ASP A 148 3.80 -13.72 10.79
CA ASP A 148 3.46 -14.90 9.99
C ASP A 148 2.35 -14.64 8.93
N TYR A 149 1.98 -13.37 8.68
CA TYR A 149 0.93 -12.99 7.72
C TYR A 149 1.48 -11.97 6.73
N TYR A 150 1.41 -12.30 5.44
CA TYR A 150 2.19 -11.60 4.41
C TYR A 150 1.49 -10.41 3.73
N ASP A 151 0.22 -10.15 4.02
CA ASP A 151 -0.56 -9.19 3.22
C ASP A 151 -1.24 -8.11 4.07
N PHE A 152 -2.43 -8.33 4.61
CA PHE A 152 -3.14 -7.33 5.42
C PHE A 152 -4.24 -7.99 6.27
N ILE A 153 -4.75 -7.26 7.27
CA ILE A 153 -5.96 -7.61 8.02
C ILE A 153 -6.98 -6.48 7.85
N ILE A 154 -8.23 -6.85 7.52
CA ILE A 154 -9.39 -5.97 7.60
C ILE A 154 -10.48 -6.69 8.41
N GLU A 155 -10.62 -6.35 9.68
CA GLU A 155 -11.56 -7.03 10.58
C GLU A 155 -12.12 -6.10 11.66
N ARG A 156 -13.29 -6.45 12.21
CA ARG A 156 -13.84 -5.78 13.39
C ARG A 156 -13.05 -6.18 14.64
N ASP A 157 -12.76 -5.22 15.51
CA ASP A 157 -12.15 -5.53 16.80
C ASP A 157 -13.09 -6.42 17.64
N PRO A 158 -12.58 -7.51 18.24
CA PRO A 158 -13.42 -8.46 18.97
C PRO A 158 -13.99 -7.90 20.28
N LYS A 159 -13.41 -6.81 20.82
CA LYS A 159 -13.87 -6.13 22.03
C LYS A 159 -14.65 -4.85 21.72
N TYR A 160 -14.21 -4.09 20.73
CA TYR A 160 -14.80 -2.81 20.35
C TYR A 160 -15.48 -2.90 18.98
N THR A 161 -16.76 -3.26 18.94
CA THR A 161 -17.48 -3.56 17.70
C THR A 161 -17.64 -2.38 16.73
N ASN A 162 -17.38 -1.16 17.21
CA ASN A 162 -17.34 0.07 16.41
C ASN A 162 -15.95 0.40 15.85
N LEU A 163 -14.95 -0.45 16.09
CA LEU A 163 -13.59 -0.33 15.58
C LEU A 163 -13.35 -1.39 14.50
N ILE A 164 -12.84 -0.95 13.35
CA ILE A 164 -12.39 -1.84 12.27
C ILE A 164 -10.90 -1.61 12.08
N ASN A 165 -10.12 -2.69 12.20
CA ASN A 165 -8.68 -2.70 12.03
C ASN A 165 -8.35 -2.83 10.55
N LEU A 166 -7.54 -1.91 10.02
CA LEU A 166 -6.94 -1.97 8.68
C LEU A 166 -5.42 -1.98 8.86
N VAL A 167 -4.82 -3.16 8.89
CA VAL A 167 -3.40 -3.35 9.30
C VAL A 167 -2.60 -3.99 8.17
N GLY A 168 -1.36 -3.55 8.01
CA GLY A 168 -0.40 -4.17 7.09
C GLY A 168 -0.61 -3.85 5.61
N ILE A 169 -1.52 -2.93 5.26
CA ILE A 169 -1.83 -2.61 3.85
C ILE A 169 -0.62 -1.98 3.16
N ASP A 170 0.13 -2.83 2.46
CA ASP A 170 1.30 -2.47 1.67
C ASP A 170 0.90 -2.03 0.26
N SER A 171 1.89 -1.72 -0.58
CA SER A 171 1.63 -1.42 -2.00
C SER A 171 0.96 -2.63 -2.67
N PRO A 172 -0.18 -2.46 -3.37
CA PRO A 172 -0.70 -1.20 -3.93
C PRO A 172 -1.89 -0.57 -3.16
N GLY A 173 -1.79 -0.47 -1.83
CA GLY A 173 -2.82 -0.02 -0.89
C GLY A 173 -3.51 1.31 -1.22
N LEU A 174 -2.75 2.32 -1.68
CA LEU A 174 -3.34 3.59 -2.11
C LEU A 174 -4.31 3.39 -3.29
N THR A 175 -3.91 2.61 -4.30
CA THR A 175 -4.77 2.36 -5.48
C THR A 175 -5.92 1.41 -5.17
N ALA A 176 -5.78 0.56 -4.14
CA ALA A 176 -6.82 -0.31 -3.61
C ALA A 176 -7.76 0.38 -2.60
N SER A 177 -7.42 1.59 -2.13
CA SER A 177 -8.11 2.28 -1.02
C SER A 177 -9.62 2.39 -1.19
N LEU A 178 -10.12 2.67 -2.40
CA LEU A 178 -11.55 2.74 -2.69
C LEU A 178 -12.25 1.37 -2.61
N ALA A 179 -11.56 0.29 -2.98
CA ALA A 179 -12.07 -1.08 -2.85
C ALA A 179 -12.10 -1.51 -1.39
N ILE A 180 -11.05 -1.19 -0.65
CA ILE A 180 -10.97 -1.39 0.79
C ILE A 180 -12.09 -0.61 1.50
N ALA A 181 -12.33 0.65 1.14
CA ALA A 181 -13.42 1.45 1.71
C ALA A 181 -14.81 0.84 1.46
N ARG A 182 -15.05 0.29 0.26
CA ARG A 182 -16.29 -0.44 -0.04
C ARG A 182 -16.44 -1.68 0.83
N TYR A 183 -15.41 -2.49 0.93
CA TYR A 183 -15.41 -3.68 1.78
C TYR A 183 -15.67 -3.33 3.25
N VAL A 184 -15.07 -2.25 3.75
CA VAL A 184 -15.34 -1.73 5.10
C VAL A 184 -16.78 -1.25 5.26
N SER A 185 -17.38 -0.62 4.24
CA SER A 185 -18.81 -0.25 4.25
C SER A 185 -19.71 -1.48 4.37
N GLU A 186 -19.43 -2.52 3.59
CA GLU A 186 -20.16 -3.80 3.66
C GLU A 186 -20.03 -4.44 5.05
N LEU A 187 -18.83 -4.42 5.64
CA LEU A 187 -18.60 -4.85 7.02
C LEU A 187 -19.41 -4.03 8.03
N LEU A 188 -19.74 -2.77 7.75
CA LEU A 188 -20.60 -1.93 8.60
C LEU A 188 -22.09 -2.14 8.34
N GLY A 189 -22.47 -2.94 7.34
CA GLY A 189 -23.85 -3.15 6.91
C GLY A 189 -24.43 -1.95 6.17
N ARG A 190 -23.59 -1.19 5.44
CA ARG A 190 -23.95 0.01 4.68
C ARG A 190 -23.68 -0.15 3.19
#